data_AF-A0AA38F9I8-F1
#
_entry.id   AF-A0AA38F9I8-F1
#
_cell.length_a   1.000
_cell.length_b   1.000
_cell.length_c   1.000
_cell.angle_alpha   90.00
_cell.angle_beta   90.00
_cell.angle_gamma   90.00
#
_symmetry.space_group_name_H-M   'P 1'
#
loop_
_entity.id
_entity.type
_entity.pdbx_description
1 polymer ?
#
loop_
_entity_poly.entity_id
_entity_poly.type
_entity_poly.pdbx_seq_one_letter_code
_entity_poly.pdbx_strand_id
1 'polypeptide(L)' 'VMDKGSLASQKKLLRAQTKRGILQSLDHPFLPTLYTHFETDRFSCLVMEYCPGGDLHTLRQRQSGKHFSEQAVR' A
#
# COMPACT_ATOMS: atom_id res chain seq x y z
N VAL A 1 -2.95 0.68 -8.58
CA VAL A 1 -3.47 -0.09 -9.73
C VAL A 1 -2.50 -1.22 -10.04
N MET A 2 -3.00 -2.43 -10.30
CA MET A 2 -2.19 -3.62 -10.59
C MET A 2 -2.64 -4.26 -11.91
N ASP A 3 -1.69 -4.59 -12.80
CA ASP A 3 -1.96 -5.28 -14.07
C ASP A 3 -2.12 -6.80 -13.85
N LYS A 4 -3.25 -7.36 -14.29
CA LYS A 4 -3.62 -8.76 -14.05
C LYS A 4 -2.67 -9.73 -14.78
N GLY A 5 -2.24 -9.41 -16.00
CA GLY A 5 -1.30 -10.22 -16.76
C GLY A 5 0.07 -10.30 -16.08
N SER A 6 0.56 -9.18 -15.56
CA SER A 6 1.82 -9.09 -14.81
C SER A 6 1.75 -9.85 -13.48
N LEU A 7 0.61 -9.79 -12.79
CA LEU A 7 0.40 -10.58 -11.57
C LEU A 7 0.39 -12.08 -11.87
N ALA A 8 -0.22 -12.50 -12.98
CA ALA A 8 -0.27 -13.90 -13.40
C ALA A 8 1.12 -14.43 -13.77
N SER A 9 1.83 -13.74 -14.65
CA SER A 9 3.16 -14.15 -15.12
C SER A 9 4.19 -14.26 -14.00
N GLN A 10 4.07 -13.41 -12.97
CA GLN A 10 4.96 -13.41 -11.80
C GLN A 10 4.45 -14.28 -10.63
N LYS A 11 3.36 -15.04 -10.81
CA LYS A 11 2.72 -15.86 -9.75
C LYS A 11 2.36 -15.05 -8.49
N LYS A 12 1.97 -13.78 -8.65
CA LYS A 12 1.62 -12.85 -7.57
C LYS A 12 0.11 -12.72 -7.32
N LEU A 13 -0.74 -13.39 -8.11
CA LEU A 13 -2.20 -13.31 -8.03
C LEU A 13 -2.73 -13.65 -6.63
N LEU A 14 -2.35 -14.81 -6.08
CA LEU A 14 -2.82 -15.24 -4.77
C LEU A 14 -2.41 -14.23 -3.68
N ARG A 15 -1.16 -13.76 -3.73
CA ARG A 15 -0.66 -12.75 -2.79
C ARG A 15 -1.44 -11.44 -2.90
N ALA A 16 -1.80 -11.00 -4.10
CA ALA A 16 -2.61 -9.80 -4.29
C ALA A 16 -4.03 -9.97 -3.71
N GLN A 17 -4.65 -11.14 -3.90
CA GLN A 17 -5.96 -11.47 -3.34
C GLN A 17 -5.92 -11.51 -1.81
N THR A 18 -4.94 -12.19 -1.22
CA THR A 18 -4.76 -12.24 0.24
C THR A 18 -4.56 -10.84 0.82
N LYS A 19 -3.71 -10.01 0.19
CA LYS A 19 -3.50 -8.62 0.63
C LYS A 19 -4.78 -7.80 0.59
N ARG A 20 -5.60 -7.95 -0.46
CA ARG A 20 -6.90 -7.29 -0.52
C ARG A 20 -7.81 -7.74 0.62
N GLY A 21 -7.90 -9.05 0.89
CA GLY A 21 -8.71 -9.58 1.99
C GLY A 21 -8.27 -9.05 3.35
N ILE A 22 -6.96 -8.97 3.59
CA ILE A 22 -6.40 -8.37 4.82
C ILE A 22 -6.78 -6.88 4.90
N LEU A 23 -6.59 -6.11 3.83
CA LEU A 23 -6.94 -4.68 3.82
C LEU A 23 -8.45 -4.43 4.06
N GLN A 24 -9.31 -5.37 3.66
CA GLN A 24 -10.75 -5.30 3.94
C GLN A 24 -11.10 -5.58 5.40
N SER A 25 -10.29 -6.35 6.12
CA SER A 25 -10.53 -6.69 7.52
C SER A 25 -9.86 -5.73 8.51
N LEU A 26 -9.10 -4.76 8.03
CA LEU A 26 -8.36 -3.81 8.86
C LEU A 26 -9.17 -2.53 9.04
N ASP A 27 -9.43 -2.19 10.30
CA ASP A 27 -9.92 -0.88 10.73
C ASP A 27 -9.10 -0.44 11.95
N HIS A 28 -8.11 0.43 11.72
CA HIS A 28 -7.17 0.85 12.76
C HIS A 28 -6.64 2.26 12.49
N PRO A 29 -6.52 3.14 13.50
CA PRO A 29 -6.06 4.53 13.33
C PRO A 29 -4.63 4.73 12.81
N PHE A 30 -3.87 3.66 12.57
CA PHE A 30 -2.49 3.72 12.09
C PHE A 30 -2.29 2.99 10.75
N LEU A 31 -3.37 2.50 10.14
CA LEU A 31 -3.32 1.79 8.88
C LEU A 31 -4.26 2.49 7.89
N PRO A 32 -3.80 2.76 6.65
CA PRO A 32 -4.65 3.39 5.65
C PRO A 32 -5.90 2.55 5.37
N THR A 33 -7.06 3.18 5.45
CA THR A 33 -8.35 2.52 5.20
C THR A 33 -8.52 2.20 3.72
N LEU A 34 -9.03 1.00 3.42
CA LEU A 34 -9.50 0.64 2.08
C LEU A 34 -10.98 1.03 1.94
N TYR A 35 -11.26 2.05 1.12
CA TYR A 35 -12.64 2.51 0.88
C TYR A 35 -13.40 1.56 -0.05
N THR A 36 -12.77 1.18 -1.17
CA THR A 36 -13.39 0.26 -2.13
C THR A 36 -12.33 -0.36 -3.04
N HIS A 37 -12.72 -1.35 -3.82
CA HIS A 37 -11.92 -1.92 -4.89
C HIS A 37 -12.80 -2.23 -6.09
N PHE A 38 -12.19 -2.21 -7.27
CA PHE A 38 -12.87 -2.59 -8.49
C PHE A 38 -11.88 -3.24 -9.45
N GLU A 39 -12.43 -3.96 -10.42
CA GLU A 39 -11.66 -4.63 -11.44
C GLU A 39 -12.13 -4.21 -12.82
N THR A 40 -11.19 -4.15 -13.75
CA THR A 40 -11.43 -4.05 -15.19
C THR A 40 -10.89 -5.32 -15.85
N ASP A 41 -11.03 -5.45 -17.16
CA ASP A 41 -10.49 -6.60 -17.90
C ASP A 41 -8.99 -6.77 -17.68
N ARG A 42 -8.25 -5.65 -17.60
CA ARG A 42 -6.79 -5.64 -17.50
C ARG A 42 -6.28 -5.38 -16.08
N PHE A 43 -6.99 -4.60 -15.28
CA PHE A 43 -6.47 -4.08 -14.02
C PHE A 43 -7.31 -4.45 -12.80
N SER A 44 -6.63 -4.56 -11.66
CA SER A 44 -7.23 -4.55 -10.32
C SER A 44 -6.86 -3.25 -9.61
N CYS A 45 -7.87 -2.55 -9.09
CA CYS A 45 -7.74 -1.22 -8.51
C CYS A 45 -8.19 -1.22 -7.05
N LEU A 46 -7.40 -0.59 -6.18
CA LEU A 46 -7.72 -0.35 -4.78
C LEU A 46 -7.87 1.16 -4.59
N VAL A 47 -8.95 1.58 -3.94
CA VAL A 47 -9.21 2.97 -3.57
C VAL A 47 -9.04 3.06 -2.06
N MET A 48 -8.01 3.79 -1.64
CA MET A 48 -7.57 3.85 -0.24
C MET A 48 -7.39 5.29 0.21
N GLU A 49 -7.27 5.47 1.53
CA GLU A 49 -6.86 6.73 2.12
C GLU A 49 -5.56 7.26 1.51
N TYR A 50 -5.51 8.57 1.30
CA TYR A 50 -4.33 9.25 0.77
C TYR A 50 -3.40 9.66 1.90
N CYS A 51 -2.17 9.14 1.87
CA CYS A 51 -1.11 9.54 2.81
C CYS A 51 -0.23 10.63 2.17
N PRO A 52 -0.39 11.92 2.53
CA PRO A 52 0.34 13.02 1.88
C PRO A 52 1.86 12.96 2.07
N GLY A 53 2.32 12.30 3.15
CA GLY A 53 3.74 12.08 3.41
C GLY A 53 4.39 11.03 2.50
N GLY A 54 3.61 10.24 1.76
CA GLY A 54 4.14 9.08 1.03
C GLY A 54 4.64 7.98 1.97
N ASP A 55 5.59 7.17 1.51
CA ASP A 55 6.12 6.06 2.28
C ASP A 55 7.32 6.46 3.18
N LEU A 56 7.45 5.76 4.30
CA LEU A 56 8.52 6.01 5.28
C LEU A 56 9.93 5.85 4.69
N HIS A 57 10.12 4.96 3.71
CA HIS A 57 11.44 4.76 3.11
C HIS A 57 11.87 6.01 2.36
N THR A 58 11.00 6.54 1.49
CA THR A 58 11.22 7.77 0.74
C THR A 58 11.43 8.95 1.69
N LEU A 59 10.60 9.09 2.73
CA LEU A 59 10.76 10.14 3.73
C LEU A 59 12.11 10.06 4.46
N ARG A 60 12.56 8.85 4.79
CA ARG A 60 13.85 8.62 5.43
C ARG A 60 15.02 9.00 4.53
N GLN A 61 14.95 8.68 3.23
CA GLN A 61 16.02 9.02 2.28
C GLN A 61 16.22 10.54 2.14
N ARG A 62 15.19 11.34 2.44
CA ARG A 62 15.26 12.81 2.43
C ARG A 62 15.91 13.41 3.67
N GLN A 63 16.09 12.64 4.75
CA GLN A 63 16.69 13.12 5.99
C GLN A 63 18.22 13.19 5.88
N SER A 64 18.82 14.18 6.52
CA SER A 64 20.27 14.24 6.71
C SER A 64 20.74 12.99 7.47
N GLY A 65 21.62 12.19 6.87
CA GLY A 65 22.09 10.95 7.48
C GLY A 65 21.12 9.76 7.40
N LYS A 66 20.03 9.86 6.62
CA LYS A 66 19.09 8.75 6.33
C LYS A 66 18.47 8.09 7.57
N HIS A 67 18.23 8.86 8.62
CA HIS A 67 17.54 8.42 9.83
C HIS A 67 16.57 9.52 10.30
N PHE A 68 15.58 9.13 11.10
CA PHE A 68 14.70 10.08 11.78
C PHE A 68 15.31 10.42 13.15
N SER A 69 15.13 11.66 13.60
CA SER A 69 15.47 12.03 14.98
C SER A 69 14.57 11.28 15.96
N GLU A 70 15.06 11.00 17.17
CA GLU A 70 14.28 10.31 18.21
C GLU A 70 12.94 11.01 18.50
N GLN A 71 12.94 12.35 18.47
CA GLN A 71 11.74 13.17 18.64
C GLN A 71 10.66 12.95 17.58
N ALA A 72 11.03 12.49 16.37
CA ALA A 72 10.08 12.26 15.28
C ALA A 72 9.42 10.86 15.32
N VAL A 73 9.86 10.00 16.25
CA VAL A 73 9.37 8.62 16.39
C VAL A 73 8.45 8.46 17.61
N ARG A 74 8.32 9.51 18.44
CA ARG A 74 7.38 9.58 19.56
C ARG A 74 6.05 10.17 19.11
#